data_AF-A0A9X2NRP2-F1
#
_entry.id   AF-A0A9X2NRP2-F1
#
_cell.length_a   1.000
_cell.length_b   1.000
_cell.length_c   1.000
_cell.angle_alpha   90.00
_cell.angle_beta   90.00
_cell.angle_gamma   90.00
#
_symmetry.space_group_name_H-M   'P 1'
#
loop_
_entity.id
_entity.type
_entity.pdbx_description
1 polymer ?
#
loop_
_entity_poly.entity_id
_entity_poly.type
_entity_poly.pdbx_seq_one_letter_code
_entity_poly.pdbx_strand_id
1 'polypeptide(L)'
;MKAQAEQVWRQLDGLSPVLLILTAVLGIGLAIYYYTGYNEMPGRHYKIKHWGIWATIVFILSLVGTAIIEYVGIKTNIRTGLTSLYWLCALNNALYCLIIYFLTSLVWCNVGRTNAYKFLKF
;
A
#
# COMPACT_ATOMS: atom_id res chain seq x y z
N MET A 1 -23.45 -19.10 -10.06
CA MET A 1 -22.37 -18.08 -10.09
C MET A 1 -22.72 -16.81 -9.32
N LYS A 2 -23.90 -16.18 -9.50
CA LYS A 2 -24.27 -14.96 -8.75
C LYS A 2 -24.18 -15.09 -7.22
N ALA A 3 -24.77 -16.14 -6.65
CA ALA A 3 -24.73 -16.36 -5.19
C ALA A 3 -23.32 -16.56 -4.61
N GLN A 4 -22.41 -17.19 -5.37
CA GLN A 4 -21.00 -17.32 -4.95
C GLN A 4 -20.26 -15.99 -5.02
N ALA A 5 -20.50 -15.19 -6.06
CA ALA A 5 -19.90 -13.85 -6.17
C ALA A 5 -20.40 -12.93 -5.06
N GLU A 6 -21.71 -12.93 -4.76
CA GLU A 6 -22.28 -12.15 -3.65
C GLU A 6 -21.72 -12.56 -2.28
N GLN A 7 -21.49 -13.85 -2.06
CA GLN A 7 -20.87 -14.33 -0.83
C GLN A 7 -19.43 -13.83 -0.70
N VAL A 8 -18.65 -13.87 -1.78
CA VAL A 8 -17.28 -13.32 -1.80
C VAL A 8 -17.28 -11.82 -1.56
N TRP A 9 -18.20 -11.07 -2.16
CA TRP A 9 -18.36 -9.64 -1.91
C TRP A 9 -18.66 -9.33 -0.44
N ARG A 10 -19.55 -10.08 0.21
CA ARG A 10 -19.83 -9.90 1.65
C ARG A 10 -18.62 -10.17 2.54
N GLN A 11 -17.80 -11.15 2.18
CA GLN A 11 -16.57 -11.46 2.91
C GLN A 11 -15.50 -10.38 2.69
N LEU A 12 -15.37 -9.88 1.46
CA LEU A 12 -14.50 -8.75 1.15
C LEU A 12 -14.95 -7.49 1.90
N ASP A 13 -16.24 -7.15 1.89
CA ASP A 13 -16.79 -6.02 2.63
C ASP A 13 -16.52 -6.11 4.14
N GLY A 14 -16.60 -7.31 4.71
CA GLY A 14 -16.24 -7.53 6.12
C GLY A 14 -14.75 -7.30 6.41
N LEU A 15 -13.86 -7.57 5.45
CA LEU A 15 -12.41 -7.37 5.57
C LEU A 15 -11.95 -5.97 5.15
N SER A 16 -12.76 -5.24 4.38
CA SER A 16 -12.44 -3.91 3.84
C SER A 16 -11.93 -2.92 4.90
N PRO A 17 -12.54 -2.78 6.09
CA PRO A 17 -12.03 -1.87 7.12
C PRO A 17 -10.62 -2.24 7.58
N VAL A 18 -10.35 -3.54 7.77
CA VAL A 18 -9.05 -4.04 8.20
C VAL A 18 -8.00 -3.79 7.12
N LEU A 19 -8.34 -4.09 5.86
CA LEU A 19 -7.47 -3.84 4.72
C LEU A 19 -7.15 -2.35 4.55
N LEU A 20 -8.12 -1.47 4.75
CA LEU A 20 -7.94 -0.02 4.66
C LEU A 20 -7.07 0.54 5.79
N ILE A 21 -7.26 0.07 7.03
CA ILE A 21 -6.42 0.48 8.16
C ILE A 21 -4.98 0.01 7.94
N LEU A 22 -4.79 -1.25 7.52
CA LEU A 22 -3.46 -1.80 7.25
C LEU A 22 -2.75 -1.04 6.14
N THR A 23 -3.43 -0.71 5.04
CA THR A 23 -2.80 0.07 3.95
C THR A 23 -2.52 1.50 4.34
N ALA A 24 -3.38 2.14 5.15
CA ALA A 24 -3.10 3.45 5.70
C ALA A 24 -1.85 3.44 6.58
N VAL A 25 -1.74 2.49 7.51
CA VAL A 25 -0.58 2.35 8.40
C VAL A 25 0.69 2.03 7.61
N LEU A 26 0.62 1.13 6.62
CA LEU A 26 1.75 0.80 5.75
C LEU A 26 2.21 2.00 4.92
N GLY A 27 1.29 2.68 4.24
CA GLY A 27 1.59 3.81 3.38
C GLY A 27 2.18 4.99 4.16
N ILE A 28 1.55 5.35 5.29
CA ILE A 28 2.06 6.40 6.18
C ILE A 28 3.39 5.98 6.79
N GLY A 29 3.45 4.79 7.41
CA GLY A 29 4.63 4.32 8.13
C GLY A 29 5.87 4.23 7.24
N LEU A 30 5.72 3.70 6.02
CA LEU A 30 6.83 3.63 5.06
C LEU A 30 7.22 4.99 4.49
N ALA A 31 6.27 5.92 4.32
CA ALA A 31 6.61 7.30 3.98
C ALA A 31 7.44 7.97 5.09
N ILE A 32 6.99 7.85 6.35
CA ILE A 32 7.73 8.37 7.50
C ILE A 32 9.11 7.75 7.58
N TYR A 33 9.20 6.41 7.53
CA TYR A 33 10.46 5.69 7.57
C TYR A 33 11.41 6.12 6.44
N TYR A 34 10.88 6.33 5.23
CA TYR A 34 11.66 6.86 4.14
C TYR A 34 12.26 8.23 4.50
N TYR A 35 11.43 9.19 4.94
CA TYR A 35 11.89 10.56 5.21
C TYR A 35 12.74 10.72 6.47
N THR A 36 12.62 9.83 7.46
CA THR A 36 13.42 9.87 8.70
C THR A 36 14.49 8.80 8.66
N GLY A 37 14.18 7.57 9.08
CA GLY A 37 15.17 6.51 9.33
C GLY A 37 16.04 6.17 8.11
N TYR A 38 15.45 6.00 6.94
CA TYR A 38 16.21 5.69 5.73
C TYR A 38 17.04 6.89 5.23
N ASN A 39 16.47 8.09 5.29
CA ASN A 39 17.10 9.31 4.80
C ASN A 39 17.97 10.02 5.86
N GLU A 40 18.17 9.46 7.04
CA GLU A 40 19.14 9.97 8.03
C GLU A 40 20.43 9.14 8.08
N MET A 41 20.49 8.04 7.31
CA MET A 41 21.68 7.17 7.26
C MET A 41 22.86 7.83 6.53
N PRO A 42 24.10 7.67 7.04
CA PRO A 42 25.28 8.28 6.45
C PRO A 42 25.56 7.74 5.03
N GLY A 43 26.03 8.63 4.13
CA GLY A 43 26.41 8.27 2.75
C GLY A 43 25.26 8.15 1.75
N ARG A 44 24.02 8.45 2.15
CA ARG A 44 22.87 8.50 1.24
C ARG A 44 22.74 9.90 0.66
N HIS A 45 22.99 10.06 -0.64
CA HIS A 45 22.66 11.29 -1.37
C HIS A 45 21.30 11.12 -2.05
N TYR A 46 20.32 11.84 -1.51
CA TYR A 46 18.89 11.64 -1.74
C TYR A 46 18.47 12.05 -3.15
N LYS A 47 17.91 11.10 -3.90
CA LYS A 47 17.39 11.32 -5.25
C LYS A 47 15.95 10.81 -5.34
N ILE A 48 15.18 11.42 -6.23
CA ILE A 48 13.81 11.00 -6.60
C ILE A 48 13.76 9.48 -6.93
N LYS A 49 14.86 8.93 -7.45
CA LYS A 49 15.01 7.48 -7.68
C LYS A 49 14.72 6.62 -6.44
N HIS A 50 15.21 7.02 -5.26
CA HIS A 50 14.98 6.24 -4.03
C HIS A 50 13.54 6.36 -3.55
N TRP A 51 12.93 7.53 -3.69
CA TRP A 51 11.50 7.70 -3.43
C TRP A 51 10.67 6.76 -4.32
N GLY A 52 10.99 6.68 -5.61
CA GLY A 52 10.34 5.76 -6.54
C GLY A 52 10.50 4.28 -6.14
N ILE A 53 11.71 3.87 -5.70
CA ILE A 53 11.95 2.51 -5.20
C ILE A 53 11.08 2.21 -3.97
N TRP A 54 10.99 3.14 -3.02
CA TRP A 54 10.14 2.99 -1.84
C TRP A 54 8.66 2.96 -2.19
N ALA A 55 8.21 3.77 -3.16
CA ALA A 55 6.85 3.71 -3.69
C ALA A 55 6.54 2.33 -4.31
N THR A 56 7.48 1.75 -5.05
CA THR A 56 7.35 0.38 -5.59
C THR A 56 7.30 -0.67 -4.47
N ILE A 57 8.14 -0.54 -3.43
CA ILE A 57 8.13 -1.45 -2.28
C ILE A 57 6.77 -1.39 -1.56
N VAL A 58 6.24 -0.19 -1.30
CA VAL A 58 4.92 0.02 -0.69
C VAL A 58 3.84 -0.68 -1.51
N PHE A 59 3.84 -0.48 -2.83
CA PHE A 59 2.89 -1.10 -3.74
C PHE A 59 2.95 -2.63 -3.68
N ILE A 60 4.15 -3.21 -3.81
CA ILE A 60 4.34 -4.67 -3.78
C ILE A 60 3.95 -5.26 -2.43
N LEU A 61 4.37 -4.64 -1.32
CA LEU A 61 4.03 -5.09 0.03
C LEU A 61 2.52 -5.05 0.27
N SER A 62 1.84 -3.99 -0.17
CA SER A 62 0.39 -3.88 -0.07
C SER A 62 -0.33 -4.91 -0.92
N LEU A 63 0.14 -5.14 -2.14
CA LEU A 63 -0.44 -6.10 -3.08
C LEU A 63 -0.30 -7.54 -2.54
N VAL A 64 0.90 -7.92 -2.13
CA VAL A 64 1.18 -9.26 -1.55
C VAL A 64 0.46 -9.43 -0.21
N GLY A 65 0.49 -8.41 0.66
CA GLY A 65 -0.20 -8.44 1.95
C GLY A 65 -1.71 -8.64 1.80
N THR A 66 -2.33 -7.91 0.87
CA THR A 66 -3.77 -8.05 0.58
C THR A 66 -4.08 -9.44 0.03
N ALA A 67 -3.29 -9.93 -0.93
CA ALA A 67 -3.47 -11.27 -1.49
C ALA A 67 -3.34 -12.38 -0.43
N ILE A 68 -2.41 -12.25 0.52
CA ILE A 68 -2.26 -13.20 1.64
C ILE A 68 -3.47 -13.15 2.57
N ILE A 69 -3.95 -11.95 2.93
CA ILE A 69 -5.11 -11.78 3.81
C ILE A 69 -6.36 -12.37 3.15
N GLU A 70 -6.57 -12.10 1.86
CA GLU A 70 -7.67 -12.70 1.10
C GLU A 70 -7.54 -14.23 1.09
N TYR A 71 -6.36 -14.76 0.78
CA TYR A 71 -6.11 -16.21 0.75
C TYR A 71 -6.41 -16.88 2.09
N VAL A 72 -5.97 -16.31 3.20
CA VAL A 72 -6.17 -16.89 4.55
C VAL A 72 -7.58 -16.64 5.08
N GLY A 73 -8.11 -15.42 4.94
CA GLY A 73 -9.37 -14.98 5.54
C GLY A 73 -10.61 -15.44 4.77
N ILE A 74 -10.54 -15.42 3.44
CA ILE A 74 -11.67 -15.78 2.56
C ILE A 74 -11.54 -17.25 2.10
N LYS A 75 -10.39 -17.89 2.35
CA LYS A 75 -10.05 -19.24 1.85
C LYS A 75 -10.26 -19.31 0.34
N THR A 76 -9.68 -18.35 -0.38
CA THR A 76 -9.91 -18.19 -1.81
C THR A 76 -9.61 -19.49 -2.56
N ASN A 77 -10.66 -20.10 -3.13
CA ASN A 77 -10.51 -21.30 -3.92
C ASN A 77 -10.20 -20.88 -5.36
N ILE A 78 -8.93 -20.99 -5.76
CA ILE A 78 -8.41 -20.58 -7.06
C ILE A 78 -9.14 -21.29 -8.23
N ARG A 79 -9.87 -22.39 -7.96
CA ARG A 79 -10.67 -23.13 -8.93
C ARG A 79 -12.06 -22.54 -9.23
N THR A 80 -12.56 -21.57 -8.47
CA THR A 80 -13.95 -21.06 -8.62
C THR A 80 -14.13 -20.01 -9.72
N GLY A 81 -13.11 -19.74 -10.55
CA GLY A 81 -13.18 -18.74 -11.62
C GLY A 81 -13.28 -17.29 -11.15
N LEU A 82 -13.25 -17.04 -9.83
CA LEU A 82 -13.35 -15.72 -9.20
C LEU A 82 -11.97 -15.08 -8.94
N THR A 83 -10.89 -15.69 -9.44
CA THR A 83 -9.51 -15.25 -9.25
C THR A 83 -9.27 -13.81 -9.70
N SER A 84 -9.95 -13.35 -10.75
CA SER A 84 -9.86 -11.97 -11.24
C SER A 84 -10.41 -10.96 -10.23
N LEU A 85 -11.43 -11.32 -9.46
CA LEU A 85 -12.04 -10.44 -8.46
C LEU A 85 -11.08 -10.14 -7.30
N TYR A 86 -10.39 -11.18 -6.81
CA TYR A 86 -9.38 -11.08 -5.76
C TYR A 86 -8.20 -10.21 -6.19
N TRP A 87 -7.66 -10.44 -7.39
CA TRP A 87 -6.59 -9.60 -7.92
C TRP A 87 -7.00 -8.15 -8.11
N LEU A 88 -8.25 -7.89 -8.53
CA LEU A 88 -8.76 -6.53 -8.66
C LEU A 88 -8.84 -5.84 -7.29
N CYS A 89 -9.29 -6.54 -6.25
CA CYS A 89 -9.30 -6.01 -4.88
C CYS A 89 -7.87 -5.72 -4.38
N ALA A 90 -6.95 -6.67 -4.51
CA ALA A 90 -5.56 -6.50 -4.11
C ALA A 90 -4.86 -5.34 -4.84
N LEU A 91 -5.10 -5.19 -6.15
CA LEU A 91 -4.60 -4.06 -6.94
C LEU A 91 -5.19 -2.74 -6.48
N ASN A 92 -6.50 -2.67 -6.24
CA ASN A 92 -7.16 -1.46 -5.76
C ASN A 92 -6.59 -1.02 -4.41
N ASN A 93 -6.38 -1.96 -3.49
CA ASN A 93 -5.81 -1.68 -2.19
C ASN A 93 -4.34 -1.21 -2.28
N ALA A 94 -3.56 -1.81 -3.18
CA ALA A 94 -2.19 -1.38 -3.44
C ALA A 94 -2.12 0.05 -4.03
N LEU A 95 -3.07 0.42 -4.88
CA LEU A 95 -3.20 1.79 -5.40
C LEU A 95 -3.57 2.77 -4.28
N TYR A 96 -4.52 2.44 -3.40
CA TYR A 96 -4.83 3.27 -2.24
C TYR A 96 -3.61 3.47 -1.33
N CYS A 97 -2.86 2.41 -1.06
CA CYS A 97 -1.63 2.48 -0.28
C CYS A 97 -0.59 3.41 -0.93
N LEU A 98 -0.43 3.34 -2.26
CA LEU A 98 0.44 4.23 -3.03
C LEU A 98 0.00 5.70 -2.95
N ILE A 99 -1.31 5.97 -3.05
CA ILE A 99 -1.87 7.32 -2.92
C ILE A 99 -1.59 7.87 -1.52
N ILE A 100 -1.81 7.07 -0.47
CA ILE A 100 -1.54 7.47 0.91
C ILE A 100 -0.04 7.76 1.11
N TYR A 101 0.84 6.91 0.58
CA TYR A 101 2.28 7.14 0.59
C TYR A 101 2.65 8.46 -0.08
N PHE A 102 2.06 8.74 -1.25
CA PHE A 102 2.29 10.00 -1.98
C PHE A 102 1.79 11.22 -1.20
N LEU A 103 0.56 11.20 -0.68
CA LEU A 103 0.01 12.30 0.12
C LEU A 103 0.83 12.55 1.39
N THR A 104 1.22 11.48 2.08
CA THR A 104 2.10 11.58 3.25
C THR A 104 3.45 12.19 2.86
N SER A 105 3.98 11.80 1.70
CA SER A 105 5.23 12.36 1.14
C SER A 105 5.11 13.86 0.83
N LEU A 106 3.98 14.29 0.24
CA LEU A 106 3.67 15.71 0.01
C LEU A 106 3.69 16.49 1.32
N VAL A 107 2.94 16.02 2.32
CA VAL A 107 2.85 16.69 3.63
C VAL A 107 4.23 16.75 4.29
N TRP A 108 5.01 15.67 4.24
CA TRP A 108 6.33 15.63 4.86
C TRP A 108 7.34 16.56 4.19
N CYS A 109 7.29 16.69 2.86
CA CYS A 109 8.18 17.63 2.15
C CYS A 109 7.90 19.08 2.55
N ASN A 110 6.63 19.42 2.79
CA ASN A 110 6.21 20.80 3.10
C ASN A 110 6.34 21.14 4.60
N VAL A 111 6.07 20.20 5.50
CA VAL A 111 6.00 20.46 6.95
C VAL A 111 7.15 19.78 7.73
N GLY A 112 7.59 18.61 7.28
CA GLY A 112 8.53 17.76 8.01
C GLY A 112 9.99 18.21 7.91
N ARG A 113 10.75 17.89 8.96
CA ARG A 113 12.21 17.88 8.91
C ARG A 113 12.66 16.58 8.26
N THR A 114 13.56 16.67 7.29
CA THR A 114 14.13 15.52 6.59
C THR A 114 15.38 15.97 5.85
N ASN A 115 16.37 15.10 5.78
CA ASN A 115 17.54 15.30 4.92
C ASN A 115 17.24 14.93 3.45
N ALA A 116 16.09 14.31 3.18
CA ALA A 116 15.68 13.93 1.83
C ALA A 116 15.54 15.15 0.91
N TYR A 117 15.80 14.94 -0.39
CA TYR A 117 15.52 15.96 -1.40
C TYR A 117 14.01 16.21 -1.47
N LYS A 118 13.59 17.42 -1.09
CA LYS A 118 12.18 17.86 -1.03
C LYS A 118 11.65 18.25 -2.41
N PHE A 119 11.63 17.30 -3.35
CA PHE A 119 11.17 17.55 -4.72
C PHE A 119 9.67 17.89 -4.84
N LEU A 120 8.88 17.55 -3.81
CA LEU A 120 7.45 17.81 -3.72
C LEU A 120 7.11 19.06 -2.88
N LYS A 121 8.10 19.90 -2.59
CA LYS A 121 7.88 21.16 -1.89
C LYS A 121 7.29 22.18 -2.87
N PHE A 122 6.23 22.87 -2.44
CA PHE A 122 5.62 23.97 -3.16
C PHE A 122 5.89 25.31 -2.46
#